data_AF-A0A9W5PLK6-F1
#
_entry.id   AF-A0A9W5PLK6-F1
#
_cell.length_a   1.000
_cell.length_b   1.000
_cell.length_c   1.000
_cell.angle_alpha   90.00
_cell.angle_beta   90.00
_cell.angle_gamma   90.00
#
_symmetry.space_group_name_H-M   'P 1'
#
loop_
_entity.id
_entity.type
_entity.pdbx_description
1 polymer ?
#
loop_
_entity_poly.entity_id
_entity_poly.type
_entity_poly.pdbx_seq_one_letter_code
_entity_poly.pdbx_strand_id
1 'polypeptide(L)'
;MKREKKSIRIQILNLQDEHCVGCKDVPAYRKSGNRKTSWCTDNCRIGKELKQLGDTLLEGRNGTMAEERNWDVLCERAEKLREEKLSWTKIADRLGVSESTLYHNVAKRREKKEGARKRIGVSKLFTTKEKAHGSKNEGGKSIITTSVLLKEKEQFLQTLQTEREVRKEIEAEYERIKKQLQDREEEYNTLLNEFNQLSEKKWEVEAELRKVQIRIGAAEETAEMERKHRLELQVRAQALGIALKAVL
;
A
#
# COMPACT_ATOMS: atom_id res chain seq x y z
N MET A 1 21.55 16.09 11.47
CA MET A 1 20.46 15.67 10.54
C MET A 1 19.30 16.65 10.34
N LYS A 2 18.35 16.87 11.28
CA LYS A 2 17.15 17.73 10.99
C LYS A 2 17.50 19.20 10.69
N ARG A 3 18.49 19.77 11.38
CA ARG A 3 18.95 21.16 11.16
C ARG A 3 19.70 21.31 9.83
N GLU A 4 20.52 20.33 9.44
CA GLU A 4 21.21 20.30 8.14
C GLU A 4 20.21 20.24 6.97
N LYS A 5 19.21 19.35 7.03
CA LYS A 5 18.16 19.27 5.99
C LYS A 5 17.34 20.56 5.89
N LYS A 6 17.12 21.27 7.00
CA LYS A 6 16.47 22.59 6.98
C LYS A 6 17.36 23.65 6.30
N SER A 7 18.66 23.64 6.58
CA SER A 7 19.63 24.54 5.95
C SER A 7 19.70 24.34 4.43
N ILE A 8 19.75 23.08 3.98
CA ILE A 8 19.78 22.74 2.55
C ILE A 8 18.49 23.20 1.84
N ARG A 9 17.32 23.08 2.49
CA ARG A 9 16.06 23.60 1.93
C ARG A 9 16.06 25.11 1.75
N ILE A 10 16.64 25.86 2.69
CA ILE A 10 16.76 27.32 2.59
C ILE A 10 17.72 27.69 1.44
N GLN A 11 18.84 26.97 1.30
CA GLN A 11 19.77 27.17 0.17
C GLN A 11 19.11 26.93 -1.19
N ILE A 12 18.30 25.88 -1.31
CA ILE A 12 17.51 25.61 -2.53
C ILE A 12 16.58 26.79 -2.85
N LEU A 13 15.86 27.31 -1.85
CA LEU A 13 14.94 28.43 -2.04
C LEU A 13 15.67 29.70 -2.49
N ASN A 14 16.76 30.06 -1.81
CA ASN A 14 17.54 31.25 -2.17
C ASN A 14 18.10 31.16 -3.60
N LEU A 15 18.66 30.00 -3.99
CA LEU A 15 19.15 29.79 -5.36
C LEU A 15 18.03 29.88 -6.41
N GLN A 16 16.83 29.41 -6.08
CA GLN A 16 15.67 29.54 -6.97
C GLN A 16 15.21 30.99 -7.10
N ASP A 17 15.15 31.72 -6.00
CA ASP A 17 14.71 33.13 -5.99
C ASP A 17 15.71 34.04 -6.72
N GLU A 18 17.02 33.83 -6.51
CA GLU A 18 18.08 34.64 -7.11
C GLU A 18 18.28 34.37 -8.61
N HIS A 19 18.15 33.11 -9.04
CA HIS A 19 18.58 32.71 -10.40
C HIS A 19 17.48 32.11 -11.28
N CYS A 20 16.38 31.62 -10.70
CA CYS A 20 15.36 30.89 -11.46
C CYS A 20 14.07 31.70 -11.69
N VAL A 21 13.79 32.71 -10.87
CA VAL A 21 12.63 33.61 -11.06
C VAL A 21 12.80 34.41 -12.34
N GLY A 22 11.87 34.25 -13.29
CA GLY A 22 11.92 34.95 -14.57
C GLY A 22 13.04 34.51 -15.53
N CYS A 23 13.73 33.39 -15.25
CA CYS A 23 14.84 32.90 -16.07
C CYS A 23 14.46 32.75 -17.56
N LYS A 24 15.22 33.42 -18.42
CA LYS A 24 15.01 33.46 -19.89
C LYS A 24 15.77 32.36 -20.63
N ASP A 25 16.73 31.71 -19.97
CA ASP A 25 17.60 30.70 -20.59
C ASP A 25 16.85 29.40 -20.90
N VAL A 26 15.71 29.16 -20.26
CA VAL A 26 14.87 28.01 -20.56
C VAL A 26 14.15 28.21 -21.90
N PRO A 27 14.35 27.33 -22.89
CA PRO A 27 13.69 27.43 -24.18
C PRO A 27 12.17 27.51 -24.06
N ALA A 28 11.53 28.37 -24.86
CA ALA A 28 10.09 28.65 -24.78
C ALA A 28 9.21 27.39 -24.83
N TYR A 29 9.56 26.42 -25.68
CA TYR A 29 8.84 25.15 -25.83
C TYR A 29 9.03 24.17 -24.66
N ARG A 30 9.93 24.46 -23.71
CA ARG A 30 10.19 23.65 -22.50
C ARG A 30 9.74 24.33 -21.21
N LYS A 31 9.02 25.44 -21.26
CA LYS A 31 8.63 26.22 -20.06
C LYS A 31 7.57 25.55 -19.18
N SER A 32 6.95 24.44 -19.62
CA SER A 32 5.89 23.75 -18.86
C SER A 32 6.44 22.69 -17.90
N GLY A 33 6.01 22.78 -16.63
CA GLY A 33 6.13 21.75 -15.59
C GLY A 33 7.44 20.94 -15.60
N ASN A 34 7.32 19.62 -15.69
CA ASN A 34 8.43 18.66 -15.61
C ASN A 34 9.47 18.82 -16.73
N ARG A 35 9.09 19.37 -17.89
CA ARG A 35 10.02 19.59 -19.02
C ARG A 35 11.01 20.73 -18.73
N LYS A 36 10.55 21.76 -18.01
CA LYS A 36 11.42 22.85 -17.52
C LYS A 36 12.46 22.30 -16.56
N THR A 37 12.01 21.50 -15.59
CA THR A 37 12.87 20.92 -14.56
C THR A 37 13.92 20.00 -15.18
N SER A 38 13.54 19.05 -16.04
CA SER A 38 14.48 18.14 -16.71
C SER A 38 15.52 18.90 -17.55
N TRP A 39 15.10 19.90 -18.31
CA TRP A 39 16.07 20.67 -19.10
C TRP A 39 17.07 21.41 -18.21
N CYS A 40 16.61 22.03 -17.11
CA CYS A 40 17.48 22.74 -16.19
C CYS A 40 18.46 21.79 -15.51
N THR A 41 18.04 20.59 -15.09
CA THR A 41 18.94 19.61 -14.47
C THR A 41 20.03 19.12 -15.42
N ASP A 42 19.74 19.08 -16.72
CA ASP A 42 20.67 18.50 -17.69
C ASP A 42 21.60 19.56 -18.30
N ASN A 43 21.10 20.79 -18.50
CA ASN A 43 21.75 21.83 -19.31
C ASN A 43 22.07 23.12 -18.55
N CYS A 44 21.55 23.34 -17.35
CA CYS A 44 21.80 24.55 -16.57
C CYS A 44 22.68 24.26 -15.35
N ARG A 45 23.69 25.11 -15.09
CA ARG A 45 24.57 24.99 -13.91
C ARG A 45 23.78 25.06 -12.61
N ILE A 46 22.88 26.04 -12.47
CA ILE A 46 22.02 26.19 -11.28
C ILE A 46 21.08 24.98 -11.13
N GLY A 47 20.53 24.48 -12.24
CA GLY A 47 19.68 23.29 -12.22
C GLY A 47 20.41 22.02 -11.75
N LYS A 48 21.70 21.86 -12.10
CA LYS A 48 22.55 20.77 -11.60
C LYS A 48 22.81 20.89 -10.10
N GLU A 49 23.08 22.09 -9.62
CA GLU A 49 23.32 22.37 -8.21
C GLU A 49 22.06 22.14 -7.36
N LEU A 50 20.90 22.61 -7.83
CA LEU A 50 19.61 22.34 -7.20
C LEU A 50 19.30 20.83 -7.13
N LYS A 51 19.66 20.07 -8.18
CA LYS A 51 19.52 18.61 -8.19
C LYS A 51 20.38 17.96 -7.12
N GLN A 52 21.66 18.34 -7.02
CA GLN A 52 22.58 17.81 -6.01
C GLN A 52 22.08 18.08 -4.58
N LEU A 53 21.66 19.32 -4.29
CA LEU A 53 21.08 19.66 -2.98
C LEU A 53 19.80 18.87 -2.69
N GLY A 54 18.96 18.64 -3.70
CA GLY A 54 17.78 17.80 -3.62
C GLY A 54 18.11 16.33 -3.33
N ASP A 55 19.11 15.78 -4.02
CA ASP A 55 19.58 14.41 -3.84
C ASP A 55 20.15 14.20 -2.43
N THR A 56 20.89 15.18 -1.87
CA THR A 56 21.35 15.16 -0.46
C THR A 56 20.18 15.18 0.53
N LEU A 57 19.06 15.84 0.22
CA LEU A 57 17.85 15.74 1.06
C LEU A 57 17.23 14.33 1.04
N LEU A 58 17.39 13.63 -0.09
CA LEU A 58 16.89 12.29 -0.36
C LEU A 58 17.86 11.16 0.00
N GLU A 59 19.12 11.46 0.34
CA GLU A 59 20.10 10.47 0.82
C GLU A 59 19.51 9.64 1.97
N GLY A 60 19.53 8.31 1.77
CA GLY A 60 18.91 7.30 2.64
C GLY A 60 17.53 6.79 2.18
N ARG A 61 16.95 7.32 1.10
CA ARG A 61 15.67 6.89 0.52
C ARG A 61 15.91 6.14 -0.79
N ASN A 62 16.47 4.93 -0.72
CA ASN A 62 16.72 4.10 -1.89
C ASN A 62 15.39 3.53 -2.42
N GLY A 63 15.09 3.71 -3.72
CA GLY A 63 13.88 3.17 -4.35
C GLY A 63 13.72 1.65 -4.20
N THR A 64 14.84 0.94 -4.06
CA THR A 64 14.88 -0.50 -3.79
C THR A 64 14.29 -0.91 -2.45
N MET A 65 14.37 -0.07 -1.41
CA MET A 65 13.77 -0.39 -0.10
C MET A 65 12.24 -0.27 -0.12
N ALA A 66 11.70 0.60 -0.96
CA ALA A 66 10.25 0.70 -1.15
C ALA A 66 9.72 -0.49 -1.98
N GLU A 67 10.45 -0.90 -3.02
CA GLU A 67 10.14 -2.09 -3.82
C GLU A 67 10.29 -3.39 -3.01
N GLU A 68 11.36 -3.54 -2.23
CA GLU A 68 11.57 -4.71 -1.36
C GLU A 68 10.50 -4.83 -0.27
N ARG A 69 10.11 -3.71 0.36
CA ARG A 69 9.00 -3.67 1.33
C ARG A 69 7.65 -3.99 0.70
N ASN A 70 7.44 -3.58 -0.56
CA ASN A 70 6.24 -3.95 -1.30
C ASN A 70 6.20 -5.48 -1.53
N TRP A 71 7.34 -6.08 -1.87
CA TRP A 71 7.43 -7.54 -2.04
C TRP A 71 7.30 -8.32 -0.73
N ASP A 72 7.72 -7.79 0.42
CA ASP A 72 7.50 -8.45 1.72
C ASP A 72 6.00 -8.60 2.02
N VAL A 73 5.22 -7.53 1.80
CA VAL A 73 3.75 -7.54 1.98
C VAL A 73 3.07 -8.46 0.96
N LEU A 74 3.50 -8.41 -0.31
CA LEU A 74 2.97 -9.30 -1.35
C LEU A 74 3.27 -10.78 -1.06
N CYS A 75 4.47 -11.09 -0.57
CA CYS A 75 4.85 -12.45 -0.22
C CYS A 75 4.10 -12.95 1.02
N GLU A 76 3.90 -12.11 2.04
CA GLU A 76 3.12 -12.49 3.21
C GLU A 76 1.65 -12.78 2.85
N ARG A 77 1.06 -11.94 2.00
CA ARG A 77 -0.30 -12.15 1.49
C ARG A 77 -0.37 -13.41 0.63
N ALA A 78 0.64 -13.69 -0.16
CA ALA A 78 0.74 -14.92 -0.96
C ALA A 78 0.84 -16.19 -0.08
N GLU A 79 1.56 -16.14 1.05
CA GLU A 79 1.65 -17.27 1.99
C GLU A 79 0.28 -17.56 2.64
N LYS A 80 -0.48 -16.54 3.06
CA LYS A 80 -1.85 -16.71 3.60
C LYS A 80 -2.81 -17.32 2.58
N LEU A 81 -2.79 -16.82 1.34
CA LEU A 81 -3.60 -17.38 0.25
C LEU A 81 -3.21 -18.83 -0.08
N ARG A 82 -1.96 -19.23 0.20
CA ARG A 82 -1.48 -20.59 0.01
C ARG A 82 -1.94 -21.54 1.12
N GLU A 83 -2.17 -21.04 2.33
CA GLU A 83 -2.82 -21.77 3.44
C GLU A 83 -4.29 -22.06 3.10
N GLU A 84 -4.96 -21.15 2.39
CA GLU A 84 -6.30 -21.34 1.79
C GLU A 84 -6.32 -22.28 0.56
N LYS A 85 -5.21 -22.98 0.30
CA LYS A 85 -5.02 -23.98 -0.79
C LYS A 85 -5.15 -23.44 -2.23
N LEU A 86 -5.01 -22.13 -2.47
CA LEU A 86 -5.00 -21.56 -3.82
C LEU A 86 -3.72 -21.93 -4.61
N SER A 87 -3.83 -22.07 -5.93
CA SER A 87 -2.68 -22.31 -6.82
C SER A 87 -1.85 -21.03 -7.01
N TRP A 88 -0.55 -21.18 -7.27
CA TRP A 88 0.34 -20.03 -7.49
C TRP A 88 -0.13 -19.13 -8.64
N THR A 89 -0.66 -19.71 -9.72
CA THR A 89 -1.35 -19.00 -10.81
C THR A 89 -2.44 -18.05 -10.30
N LYS A 90 -3.42 -18.58 -9.55
CA LYS A 90 -4.55 -17.79 -9.02
C LYS A 90 -4.11 -16.75 -8.01
N ILE A 91 -3.06 -17.03 -7.23
CA ILE A 91 -2.49 -16.08 -6.28
C ILE A 91 -1.80 -14.93 -7.02
N ALA A 92 -1.05 -15.24 -8.08
CA ALA A 92 -0.36 -14.26 -8.91
C ALA A 92 -1.36 -13.31 -9.59
N ASP A 93 -2.44 -13.85 -10.16
CA ASP A 93 -3.53 -13.07 -10.76
C ASP A 93 -4.20 -12.13 -9.76
N ARG A 94 -4.50 -12.62 -8.54
CA ARG A 94 -5.09 -11.81 -7.46
C ARG A 94 -4.17 -10.71 -6.94
N LEU A 95 -2.86 -10.92 -7.02
CA LEU A 95 -1.85 -9.96 -6.58
C LEU A 95 -1.36 -9.06 -7.72
N GLY A 96 -1.83 -9.25 -8.95
CA GLY A 96 -1.45 -8.46 -10.12
C GLY A 96 0.03 -8.59 -10.50
N VAL A 97 0.66 -9.73 -10.22
CA VAL A 97 2.08 -9.99 -10.48
C VAL A 97 2.25 -11.26 -11.30
N SER A 98 3.37 -11.40 -12.02
CA SER A 98 3.64 -12.63 -12.75
C SER A 98 3.97 -13.79 -11.81
N GLU A 99 3.44 -14.98 -12.12
CA GLU A 99 3.61 -16.20 -11.31
C GLU A 99 5.08 -16.53 -11.03
N SER A 100 5.93 -16.44 -12.05
CA SER A 100 7.37 -16.72 -11.95
C SER A 100 8.08 -15.76 -10.99
N THR A 101 7.75 -14.47 -11.06
CA THR A 101 8.33 -13.44 -10.18
C THR A 101 7.86 -13.60 -8.74
N LEU A 102 6.59 -13.92 -8.55
CA LEU A 102 6.01 -14.17 -7.23
C LEU A 102 6.66 -15.40 -6.57
N TYR A 103 6.72 -16.52 -7.29
CA TYR A 103 7.32 -17.75 -6.79
C TYR A 103 8.79 -17.54 -6.40
N HIS A 104 9.58 -16.89 -7.27
CA HIS A 104 10.99 -16.60 -7.00
C HIS A 104 11.18 -15.74 -5.73
N ASN A 105 10.37 -14.69 -5.57
CA ASN A 105 10.46 -13.79 -4.42
C ASN A 105 10.01 -14.43 -3.10
N VAL A 106 9.03 -15.33 -3.14
CA VAL A 106 8.60 -16.10 -1.97
C VAL A 106 9.65 -17.14 -1.59
N ALA A 107 10.18 -17.90 -2.55
CA ALA A 107 11.22 -18.90 -2.33
C ALA A 107 12.48 -18.29 -1.69
N LYS A 108 12.97 -17.19 -2.27
CA LYS A 108 14.12 -16.41 -1.74
C LYS A 108 13.93 -15.98 -0.27
N ARG A 109 12.69 -15.67 0.14
CA ARG A 109 12.36 -15.27 1.51
C ARG A 109 12.24 -16.43 2.47
N ARG A 110 11.73 -17.58 2.00
CA ARG A 110 11.72 -18.83 2.79
C ARG A 110 13.14 -19.26 3.14
N GLU A 111 14.04 -19.23 2.16
CA GLU A 111 15.47 -19.55 2.37
C GLU A 111 16.13 -18.59 3.38
N LYS A 112 15.81 -17.29 3.30
CA LYS A 112 16.32 -16.28 4.25
C LYS A 112 15.79 -16.51 5.69
N LYS A 113 14.51 -16.89 5.83
CA LYS A 113 13.89 -17.27 7.13
C LYS A 113 14.52 -18.56 7.68
N GLU A 114 14.75 -19.56 6.83
CA GLU A 114 15.40 -20.84 7.17
C GLU A 114 16.85 -20.62 7.64
N GLY A 115 17.61 -19.79 6.92
CA GLY A 115 18.99 -19.43 7.27
C GLY A 115 19.11 -18.53 8.52
N ALA A 116 18.04 -17.84 8.92
CA ALA A 116 17.95 -17.15 10.21
C ALA A 116 17.64 -18.12 11.35
N ARG A 117 16.76 -19.11 11.13
CA ARG A 117 16.47 -20.17 12.12
C ARG A 117 17.70 -21.04 12.41
N LYS A 118 18.48 -21.40 11.39
CA LYS A 118 19.75 -22.16 11.56
C LYS A 118 20.81 -21.39 12.37
N ARG A 119 20.73 -20.05 12.44
CA ARG A 119 21.65 -19.21 13.23
C ARG A 119 21.21 -19.00 14.69
N ILE A 120 19.97 -19.36 15.06
CA ILE A 120 19.40 -19.09 16.39
C ILE A 120 19.15 -20.38 17.20
N GLY A 121 19.42 -21.58 16.68
CA GLY A 121 19.12 -22.80 17.44
C GLY A 121 19.88 -24.06 17.05
N VAL A 122 21.12 -24.19 17.53
CA VAL A 122 21.65 -25.47 18.03
C VAL A 122 22.26 -25.20 19.40
N SER A 123 21.40 -25.01 20.41
CA SER A 123 21.78 -25.25 21.80
C SER A 123 20.98 -26.43 22.30
N LYS A 124 21.63 -27.59 22.19
CA LYS A 124 21.58 -28.77 23.06
C LYS A 124 20.39 -28.82 24.02
N LEU A 125 19.41 -29.66 23.69
CA LEU A 125 18.45 -30.18 24.66
C LEU A 125 19.24 -31.09 25.62
N PHE A 126 19.67 -30.55 26.76
CA PHE A 126 20.12 -31.39 27.87
C PHE A 126 18.89 -32.08 28.45
N THR A 127 18.85 -33.38 28.26
CA THR A 127 18.04 -34.28 29.05
C THR A 127 18.51 -34.23 30.51
N THR A 128 17.61 -33.88 31.42
CA THR A 128 17.77 -34.22 32.83
C THR A 128 16.51 -34.93 33.29
N LYS A 129 16.61 -36.27 33.32
CA LYS A 129 15.78 -37.12 34.16
C LYS A 129 16.17 -36.81 35.61
N GLU A 130 15.23 -36.35 36.42
CA GLU A 130 15.34 -36.51 37.86
C GLU A 130 14.57 -37.77 38.28
N LYS A 131 15.28 -38.65 38.99
CA LYS A 131 14.74 -39.81 39.68
C LYS A 131 15.04 -39.65 41.17
N ALA A 132 13.99 -39.83 41.97
CA ALA A 132 13.92 -40.58 43.24
C ALA A 132 14.55 -40.03 44.54
N HIS A 133 13.69 -39.79 45.54
CA HIS A 133 13.69 -40.38 46.92
C HIS A 133 12.52 -39.71 47.68
N GLY A 134 11.71 -40.31 48.56
CA GLY A 134 11.81 -41.53 49.34
C GLY A 134 12.00 -41.23 50.84
N SER A 135 10.92 -40.93 51.61
CA SER A 135 10.66 -41.46 52.98
C SER A 135 9.65 -40.67 53.85
N LYS A 136 8.75 -41.47 54.44
CA LYS A 136 8.28 -41.54 55.84
C LYS A 136 7.46 -40.41 56.49
N ASN A 137 6.27 -40.86 56.92
CA ASN A 137 5.37 -40.40 57.99
C ASN A 137 5.97 -39.54 59.10
N GLU A 138 5.23 -38.51 59.51
CA GLU A 138 4.88 -38.29 60.91
C GLU A 138 3.41 -37.85 61.03
N GLY A 139 2.69 -38.50 61.94
CA GLY A 139 1.28 -38.24 62.21
C GLY A 139 1.11 -37.00 63.07
N GLY A 140 0.44 -36.00 62.53
CA GLY A 140 -0.22 -34.94 63.30
C GLY A 140 -1.72 -35.14 63.23
N LYS A 141 -2.33 -35.66 64.29
CA LYS A 141 -3.80 -35.68 64.46
C LYS A 141 -4.28 -34.22 64.56
N SER A 142 -4.72 -33.64 63.45
CA SER A 142 -5.59 -32.47 63.48
C SER A 142 -7.01 -32.97 63.73
N ILE A 143 -7.51 -32.76 64.94
CA ILE A 143 -8.92 -32.99 65.26
C ILE A 143 -9.71 -31.86 64.60
N ILE A 144 -10.02 -32.03 63.32
CA ILE A 144 -11.07 -31.26 62.66
C ILE A 144 -12.37 -31.98 62.99
N THR A 145 -13.23 -31.33 63.76
CA THR A 145 -14.57 -31.85 64.05
C THR A 145 -15.32 -32.04 62.74
N THR A 146 -15.95 -33.21 62.58
CA THR A 146 -16.67 -33.65 61.37
C THR A 146 -17.67 -32.61 60.85
N SER A 147 -18.19 -31.75 61.73
CA SER A 147 -19.08 -30.63 61.42
C SER A 147 -18.43 -29.51 60.61
N VAL A 148 -17.12 -29.27 60.74
CA VAL A 148 -16.39 -28.24 59.98
C VAL A 148 -16.14 -28.70 58.55
N LEU A 149 -15.69 -29.95 58.38
CA LEU A 149 -15.49 -30.57 57.06
C LEU A 149 -16.79 -30.68 56.25
N LEU A 150 -17.93 -30.94 56.90
CA LEU A 150 -19.22 -30.99 56.23
C LEU A 150 -19.65 -29.61 55.71
N LYS A 151 -19.44 -28.54 56.49
CA LYS A 151 -19.73 -27.15 56.06
C LYS A 151 -18.84 -26.69 54.92
N GLU A 152 -17.54 -27.01 54.99
CA GLU A 152 -16.60 -26.70 53.90
C GLU A 152 -16.96 -27.44 52.62
N LYS A 153 -17.38 -28.71 52.72
CA LYS A 153 -17.86 -29.49 51.57
C LYS A 153 -19.12 -28.92 50.94
N GLU A 154 -20.05 -28.42 51.75
CA GLU A 154 -21.27 -27.75 51.29
C GLU A 154 -20.96 -26.44 50.56
N GLN A 155 -20.08 -25.60 51.13
CA GLN A 155 -19.60 -24.36 50.48
C GLN A 155 -18.86 -24.65 49.17
N PHE A 156 -18.06 -25.71 49.13
CA PHE A 156 -17.33 -26.09 47.93
C PHE A 156 -18.29 -26.54 46.83
N LEU A 157 -19.31 -27.35 47.15
CA LEU A 157 -20.33 -27.77 46.19
C LEU A 157 -21.13 -26.57 45.64
N GLN A 158 -21.48 -25.62 46.50
CA GLN A 158 -22.18 -24.41 46.10
C GLN A 158 -21.31 -23.53 45.20
N THR A 159 -20.04 -23.33 45.54
CA THR A 159 -19.06 -22.60 44.71
C THR A 159 -18.92 -23.26 43.34
N LEU A 160 -18.81 -24.59 43.30
CA LEU A 160 -18.64 -25.35 42.07
C LEU A 160 -19.89 -25.32 41.17
N GLN A 161 -21.09 -25.17 41.75
CA GLN A 161 -22.32 -24.90 40.99
C GLN A 161 -22.30 -23.50 40.40
N THR A 162 -21.97 -22.47 41.18
CA THR A 162 -21.90 -21.08 40.67
C THR A 162 -20.84 -20.93 39.57
N GLU A 163 -19.67 -21.57 39.70
CA GLU A 163 -18.64 -21.57 38.65
C GLU A 163 -19.12 -22.22 37.36
N ARG A 164 -19.92 -23.29 37.45
CA ARG A 164 -20.51 -23.94 36.27
C ARG A 164 -21.56 -23.05 35.59
N GLU A 165 -22.33 -22.30 36.35
CA GLU A 165 -23.31 -21.34 35.84
C GLU A 165 -22.59 -20.17 35.13
N VAL A 166 -21.59 -19.58 35.77
CA VAL A 166 -20.75 -18.52 35.17
C VAL A 166 -20.05 -19.01 33.90
N ARG A 167 -19.54 -20.25 33.88
CA ARG A 167 -18.97 -20.84 32.66
C ARG A 167 -19.97 -20.92 31.52
N LYS A 168 -21.22 -21.32 31.79
CA LYS A 168 -22.28 -21.37 30.76
C LYS A 168 -22.62 -19.99 30.23
N GLU A 169 -22.67 -18.98 31.09
CA GLU A 169 -22.90 -17.59 30.69
C GLU A 169 -21.77 -17.07 29.80
N ILE A 170 -20.51 -17.32 30.19
CA ILE A 170 -19.33 -16.96 29.39
C ILE A 170 -19.36 -17.65 28.03
N GLU A 171 -19.69 -18.94 27.98
CA GLU A 171 -19.81 -19.70 26.72
C GLU A 171 -20.88 -19.10 25.80
N ALA A 172 -22.03 -18.72 26.37
CA ALA A 172 -23.13 -18.10 25.62
C ALA A 172 -22.78 -16.68 25.12
N GLU A 173 -22.03 -15.89 25.88
CA GLU A 173 -21.50 -14.60 25.42
C GLU A 173 -20.41 -14.78 24.36
N TYR A 174 -19.54 -15.78 24.52
CA TYR A 174 -18.50 -16.10 23.55
C TYR A 174 -19.09 -16.47 22.18
N GLU A 175 -20.11 -17.34 22.15
CA GLU A 175 -20.78 -17.70 20.89
C GLU A 175 -21.54 -16.51 20.27
N ARG A 176 -22.10 -15.61 21.09
CA ARG A 176 -22.70 -14.36 20.60
C ARG A 176 -21.68 -13.46 19.92
N ILE A 177 -20.54 -13.22 20.57
CA ILE A 177 -19.46 -12.39 20.01
C ILE A 177 -18.89 -13.02 18.74
N LYS A 178 -18.69 -14.33 18.74
CA LYS A 178 -18.20 -15.08 17.58
C LYS A 178 -19.13 -14.93 16.39
N LYS A 179 -20.45 -15.04 16.60
CA LYS A 179 -21.44 -14.81 15.54
C LYS A 179 -21.39 -13.37 15.02
N GLN A 180 -21.32 -12.38 15.91
CA GLN A 180 -21.17 -10.97 15.49
C GLN A 180 -19.91 -10.74 14.65
N LEU A 181 -18.80 -11.40 14.98
CA LEU A 181 -17.57 -11.29 14.19
C LEU A 181 -17.74 -11.91 12.79
N GLN A 182 -18.40 -13.05 12.69
CA GLN A 182 -18.71 -13.68 11.40
C GLN A 182 -19.61 -12.78 10.54
N ASP A 183 -20.70 -12.26 11.12
CA ASP A 183 -21.63 -11.36 10.41
C ASP A 183 -20.89 -10.12 9.89
N ARG A 184 -20.00 -9.52 10.71
CA ARG A 184 -19.17 -8.37 10.28
C ARG A 184 -18.15 -8.70 9.20
N GLU A 185 -17.61 -9.91 9.22
CA GLU A 185 -16.68 -10.37 8.18
C GLU A 185 -17.40 -10.57 6.84
N GLU A 186 -18.63 -11.09 6.87
CA GLU A 186 -19.50 -11.20 5.70
C GLU A 186 -19.90 -9.82 5.14
N GLU A 187 -20.27 -8.88 6.01
CA GLU A 187 -20.54 -7.49 5.63
C GLU A 187 -19.32 -6.83 4.98
N TYR A 188 -18.14 -7.00 5.57
CA TYR A 188 -16.90 -6.47 5.02
C TYR A 188 -16.58 -7.05 3.64
N ASN A 189 -16.74 -8.36 3.46
CA ASN A 189 -16.52 -9.01 2.18
C ASN A 189 -17.50 -8.52 1.10
N THR A 190 -18.75 -8.28 1.49
CA THR A 190 -19.77 -7.71 0.61
C THR A 190 -19.38 -6.31 0.16
N LEU A 191 -19.06 -5.41 1.11
CA LEU A 191 -18.63 -4.05 0.83
C LEU A 191 -17.36 -4.00 -0.02
N LEU A 192 -16.41 -4.90 0.22
CA LEU A 192 -15.18 -5.00 -0.56
C LEU A 192 -15.48 -5.37 -2.01
N ASN A 193 -16.40 -6.31 -2.24
CA ASN A 193 -16.82 -6.70 -3.57
C ASN A 193 -17.54 -5.55 -4.30
N GLU A 194 -18.44 -4.85 -3.63
CA GLU A 194 -19.12 -3.67 -4.18
C GLU A 194 -18.13 -2.55 -4.53
N PHE A 195 -17.15 -2.28 -3.65
CA PHE A 195 -16.10 -1.30 -3.90
C PHE A 195 -15.26 -1.65 -5.12
N ASN A 196 -14.91 -2.93 -5.30
CA ASN A 196 -14.18 -3.40 -6.48
C ASN A 196 -14.99 -3.19 -7.76
N GLN A 197 -16.28 -3.53 -7.76
CA GLN A 197 -17.18 -3.31 -8.91
C GLN A 197 -17.34 -1.83 -9.25
N LEU A 198 -17.46 -0.95 -8.24
CA LEU A 198 -17.51 0.49 -8.46
C LEU A 198 -16.19 1.03 -9.02
N SER A 199 -15.07 0.49 -8.56
CA SER A 199 -13.76 0.87 -9.06
C SER A 199 -13.62 0.50 -10.54
N GLU A 200 -14.02 -0.71 -10.95
CA GLU A 200 -14.02 -1.13 -12.36
C GLU A 200 -14.87 -0.21 -13.23
N LYS A 201 -16.13 0.04 -12.83
CA LYS A 201 -17.02 0.97 -13.55
C LYS A 201 -16.43 2.37 -13.67
N LYS A 202 -15.77 2.86 -12.63
CA LYS A 202 -15.09 4.16 -12.66
C LYS A 202 -13.98 4.16 -13.71
N TRP A 203 -13.14 3.12 -13.76
CA TRP A 203 -12.08 3.01 -14.77
C TRP A 203 -12.64 2.96 -16.19
N GLU A 204 -13.75 2.25 -16.41
CA GLU A 204 -14.44 2.20 -17.71
C GLU A 204 -14.94 3.59 -18.14
N VAL A 205 -15.62 4.31 -17.25
CA VAL A 205 -16.11 5.67 -17.53
C VAL A 205 -14.95 6.63 -17.82
N GLU A 206 -13.87 6.57 -17.04
CA GLU A 206 -12.67 7.39 -17.29
C GLU A 206 -12.03 7.08 -18.65
N ALA A 207 -12.00 5.81 -19.06
CA ALA A 207 -11.49 5.41 -20.37
C ALA A 207 -12.36 5.94 -21.51
N GLU A 208 -13.68 5.83 -21.39
CA GLU A 208 -14.62 6.38 -22.39
C GLU A 208 -14.54 7.90 -22.46
N LEU A 209 -14.42 8.59 -21.32
CA LEU A 209 -14.24 10.04 -21.28
C LEU A 209 -12.98 10.47 -22.04
N ARG A 210 -11.86 9.76 -21.89
CA ARG A 210 -10.63 10.04 -22.63
C ARG A 210 -10.82 9.85 -24.14
N LYS A 211 -11.52 8.79 -24.57
CA LYS A 211 -11.83 8.57 -26.00
C LYS A 211 -12.66 9.72 -26.56
N VAL A 212 -13.68 10.16 -25.83
CA VAL A 212 -14.53 11.29 -26.22
C VAL A 212 -13.72 12.59 -26.31
N GLN A 213 -12.87 12.88 -25.32
CA GLN A 213 -11.99 14.06 -25.34
C GLN A 213 -11.09 14.09 -26.58
N ILE A 214 -10.51 12.95 -26.98
CA ILE A 214 -9.70 12.85 -28.19
C ILE A 214 -10.54 13.13 -29.44
N ARG A 215 -11.74 12.56 -29.54
CA ARG A 215 -12.65 12.79 -30.68
C ARG A 215 -13.08 14.24 -30.79
N ILE A 216 -13.40 14.88 -29.66
CA ILE A 216 -13.76 16.30 -29.61
C ILE A 216 -12.58 17.15 -30.09
N GLY A 217 -11.38 16.91 -29.57
CA GLY A 217 -10.18 17.64 -30.01
C GLY A 217 -9.94 17.53 -31.52
N ALA A 218 -10.05 16.33 -32.09
CA ALA A 218 -9.92 16.13 -33.53
C ALA A 218 -11.02 16.85 -34.35
N ALA A 219 -12.26 16.87 -33.85
CA ALA A 219 -13.37 17.58 -34.47
C ALA A 219 -13.18 19.11 -34.41
N GLU A 220 -12.67 19.63 -33.29
CA GLU A 220 -12.35 21.04 -33.12
C GLU A 220 -11.24 21.50 -34.07
N GLU A 221 -10.16 20.73 -34.19
CA GLU A 221 -9.08 20.99 -35.16
C GLU A 221 -9.60 21.01 -36.59
N THR A 222 -10.44 20.04 -36.96
CA THR A 222 -11.06 19.97 -38.29
C THR A 222 -11.93 21.20 -38.56
N ALA A 223 -12.79 21.57 -37.60
CA ALA A 223 -13.64 22.74 -37.71
C ALA A 223 -12.83 24.05 -37.80
N GLU A 224 -11.70 24.15 -37.10
CA GLU A 224 -10.79 25.29 -37.20
C GLU A 224 -10.16 25.40 -38.60
N MET A 225 -9.71 24.28 -39.17
CA MET A 225 -9.16 24.25 -40.53
C MET A 225 -10.21 24.68 -41.57
N GLU A 226 -11.45 24.20 -41.45
CA GLU A 226 -12.54 24.61 -42.35
C GLU A 226 -12.87 26.11 -42.23
N ARG A 227 -12.84 26.67 -41.01
CA ARG A 227 -13.06 28.11 -40.80
C ARG A 227 -11.96 28.93 -41.48
N LYS A 228 -10.68 28.53 -41.31
CA LYS A 228 -9.55 29.18 -41.99
C LYS A 228 -9.69 29.11 -43.50
N HIS A 229 -9.99 27.92 -44.03
CA HIS A 229 -10.17 27.74 -45.47
C HIS A 229 -11.33 28.59 -46.03
N ARG A 230 -12.47 28.67 -45.32
CA ARG A 230 -13.58 29.55 -45.72
C ARG A 230 -13.18 31.03 -45.77
N LEU A 231 -12.42 31.51 -44.79
CA LEU A 231 -11.92 32.89 -44.79
C LEU A 231 -10.97 33.14 -45.96
N GLU A 232 -10.06 32.21 -46.26
CA GLU A 232 -9.16 32.32 -47.41
C GLU A 232 -9.94 32.40 -48.74
N LEU A 233 -10.94 31.54 -48.93
CA LEU A 233 -11.80 31.57 -50.11
C LEU A 233 -12.58 32.89 -50.22
N GLN A 234 -13.10 33.40 -49.10
CA GLN A 234 -13.80 34.69 -49.06
C GLN A 234 -12.89 35.85 -49.48
N VAL A 235 -11.67 35.90 -48.98
CA VAL A 235 -10.67 36.93 -49.36
C VAL A 235 -10.34 36.82 -50.85
N ARG A 236 -10.13 35.62 -51.38
CA ARG A 236 -9.85 35.40 -52.81
C ARG A 236 -11.03 35.85 -53.69
N ALA A 237 -12.26 35.51 -53.31
CA ALA A 237 -13.46 35.92 -54.04
C ALA A 237 -13.61 37.45 -54.05
N GLN A 238 -13.37 38.12 -52.92
CA GLN A 238 -13.37 39.58 -52.83
C GLN A 238 -12.30 40.20 -53.74
N ALA A 239 -11.07 39.67 -53.73
CA ALA A 239 -10.00 40.16 -54.59
C ALA A 239 -10.34 40.02 -56.09
N LEU A 240 -10.90 38.88 -56.51
CA LEU A 240 -11.37 38.67 -57.87
C LEU A 240 -12.49 39.64 -58.25
N GLY A 241 -13.45 39.88 -57.34
CA GLY A 241 -14.52 40.85 -57.58
C GLY A 241 -14.01 42.29 -57.74
N ILE A 242 -12.99 42.68 -56.98
CA ILE A 242 -12.32 43.98 -57.14
C ILE A 242 -11.59 44.05 -58.48
N ALA A 243 -10.84 43.01 -58.85
CA ALA A 243 -10.12 42.96 -60.12
C ALA A 243 -11.07 43.05 -61.33
N LEU A 244 -12.20 42.32 -61.30
CA LEU A 244 -13.23 42.40 -62.34
C LEU A 244 -13.81 43.81 -62.48
N LYS A 245 -14.08 44.50 -61.37
CA LYS A 245 -14.56 45.89 -61.38
C LYS A 245 -13.54 46.89 -61.94
N ALA A 246 -12.26 46.56 -61.95
CA ALA A 246 -11.21 47.45 -62.47
C ALA A 246 -11.00 47.30 -63.99
N VAL A 247 -11.50 46.21 -64.59
CA VAL A 247 -11.33 45.90 -66.02
C VAL A 247 -12.58 46.25 -66.84
N LEU A 248 -13.75 46.35 -66.19
CA LEU A 248 -15.02 46.81 -66.77
C LEU A 248 -15.20 48.32 -66.58
#